data_AF-A0A931UW20-F1
#
_entry.id   AF-A0A931UW20-F1
#
_cell.length_a   1.000
_cell.length_b   1.000
_cell.length_c   1.000
_cell.angle_alpha   90.00
_cell.angle_beta   90.00
_cell.angle_gamma   90.00
#
_symmetry.space_group_name_H-M   'P 1'
#
loop_
_entity.id
_entity.type
_entity.pdbx_description
1 polymer ?
#
loop_
_entity_poly.entity_id
_entity_poly.type
_entity_poly.pdbx_seq_one_letter_code
_entity_poly.pdbx_strand_id
1 'polypeptide(L)'
;MTEDRFWPGAVAMFEELAERARAAPQHRAFMLALAAEYFGAFDRRDEALRAIEQAAELPLIDLSWLDRCPSLACVRDDPRFVKARAKVAARAAAVWA
;
A
#
# COMPACT_ATOMS: atom_id res chain seq x y z
N MET A 1 6.59 7.09 20.19
CA MET A 1 5.44 7.73 19.53
C MET A 1 4.21 7.32 20.32
N THR A 2 3.54 8.26 20.98
CA THR A 2 2.36 8.02 21.81
C THR A 2 1.22 7.44 20.97
N GLU A 3 0.52 6.45 21.50
CA GLU A 3 -0.61 5.70 20.88
C GLU A 3 -1.80 6.59 20.45
N ASP A 4 -1.75 7.88 20.77
CA ASP A 4 -2.86 8.84 20.72
C ASP A 4 -3.01 9.62 19.39
N ARG A 5 -2.39 9.14 18.29
CA ARG A 5 -2.39 9.83 16.98
C ARG A 5 -3.08 9.05 15.85
N PHE A 6 -3.51 7.83 16.09
CA PHE A 6 -4.26 7.07 15.11
C PHE A 6 -5.70 7.61 15.01
N TRP A 7 -6.15 7.95 13.80
CA TRP A 7 -7.52 8.40 13.58
C TRP A 7 -8.44 7.16 13.47
N PRO A 8 -9.45 6.94 14.34
CA PRO A 8 -10.27 5.73 14.31
C PRO A 8 -11.03 5.48 13.00
N GLY A 9 -11.56 6.53 12.36
CA GLY A 9 -12.16 6.49 11.03
C GLY A 9 -11.19 6.41 9.84
N ALA A 10 -9.88 6.20 10.03
CA ALA A 10 -8.92 6.20 8.93
C ALA A 10 -9.19 5.08 7.92
N VAL A 11 -9.59 3.90 8.40
CA VAL A 11 -9.96 2.76 7.54
C VAL A 11 -11.09 3.15 6.59
N ALA A 12 -12.22 3.60 7.13
CA ALA A 12 -13.36 3.99 6.32
C ALA A 12 -13.03 5.12 5.33
N MET A 13 -12.24 6.11 5.77
CA MET A 13 -11.82 7.23 4.92
C MET A 13 -10.96 6.76 3.74
N PHE A 14 -9.95 5.91 3.97
CA PHE A 14 -9.11 5.40 2.88
C PHE A 14 -9.86 4.46 1.95
N GLU A 15 -10.77 3.63 2.46
CA GLU A 15 -11.65 2.80 1.63
C GLU A 15 -12.53 3.67 0.72
N GLU A 16 -13.15 4.72 1.26
CA GLU A 16 -13.97 5.65 0.48
C GLU A 16 -13.16 6.38 -0.58
N LEU A 17 -11.95 6.86 -0.25
CA LEU A 17 -11.05 7.51 -1.22
C LEU A 17 -10.63 6.56 -2.34
N ALA A 18 -10.25 5.33 -2.00
CA ALA A 18 -9.87 4.31 -2.99
C ALA A 18 -11.04 3.95 -3.91
N GLU A 19 -12.25 3.86 -3.38
CA GLU A 19 -13.45 3.58 -4.17
C GLU A 19 -13.86 4.76 -5.06
N ARG A 20 -13.70 6.00 -4.60
CA ARG A 20 -13.93 7.20 -5.42
C ARG A 20 -12.93 7.33 -6.57
N ALA A 21 -11.70 6.83 -6.38
CA ALA A 21 -10.67 6.82 -7.41
C ALA A 21 -10.89 5.77 -8.53
N ARG A 22 -12.06 5.11 -8.57
CA ARG A 22 -12.40 4.01 -9.50
C ARG A 22 -12.24 4.33 -10.98
N ALA A 23 -12.41 5.59 -11.40
CA ALA A 23 -12.31 5.97 -12.81
C ALA A 23 -10.88 5.87 -13.39
N ALA A 24 -9.85 5.83 -12.53
CA ALA A 24 -8.45 5.78 -12.95
C ALA A 24 -7.69 4.75 -12.10
N PRO A 25 -7.38 3.55 -12.63
CA PRO A 25 -6.69 2.50 -11.88
C PRO A 25 -5.39 2.95 -11.20
N GLN A 26 -4.64 3.87 -11.83
CA GLN A 26 -3.44 4.48 -11.28
C GLN A 26 -3.72 5.37 -10.07
N HIS A 27 -4.82 6.13 -10.09
CA HIS A 27 -5.21 6.97 -8.96
C HIS A 27 -5.63 6.11 -7.77
N ARG A 28 -6.37 5.01 -8.02
CA ARG A 28 -6.73 4.05 -6.97
C ARG A 28 -5.49 3.36 -6.38
N ALA A 29 -4.53 2.96 -7.21
CA ALA A 29 -3.27 2.40 -6.75
C ALA A 29 -2.50 3.37 -5.84
N PHE A 30 -2.47 4.66 -6.22
CA PHE A 30 -1.86 5.71 -5.40
C PHE A 30 -2.57 5.89 -4.05
N MET A 31 -3.91 5.92 -4.02
CA MET A 31 -4.66 6.04 -2.77
C MET A 31 -4.43 4.84 -1.83
N LEU A 32 -4.32 3.63 -2.38
CA LEU A 32 -4.00 2.44 -1.60
C LEU A 32 -2.55 2.44 -1.09
N ALA A 33 -1.60 2.98 -1.87
CA ALA A 33 -0.22 3.17 -1.39
C ALA A 33 -0.16 4.15 -0.20
N LEU A 34 -0.89 5.28 -0.28
CA LEU A 34 -1.02 6.22 0.84
C LEU A 34 -1.65 5.57 2.07
N ALA A 35 -2.70 4.77 1.88
CA ALA A 35 -3.34 4.03 2.97
C ALA A 35 -2.35 3.05 3.63
N ALA A 36 -1.61 2.29 2.83
CA ALA A 36 -0.59 1.35 3.32
C ALA A 36 0.48 2.05 4.15
N GLU A 37 0.98 3.20 3.67
CA GLU A 37 1.98 3.99 4.37
C GLU A 37 1.44 4.56 5.69
N TYR A 38 0.20 5.07 5.69
CA TYR A 38 -0.45 5.53 6.91
C TYR A 38 -0.58 4.40 7.93
N PHE A 39 -1.17 3.27 7.54
CA PHE A 39 -1.37 2.14 8.46
C PHE A 39 -0.05 1.55 8.95
N GLY A 40 0.95 1.43 8.07
CA GLY A 40 2.28 0.98 8.45
C GLY A 40 2.95 1.91 9.48
N ALA A 41 2.81 3.23 9.33
CA ALA A 41 3.34 4.21 10.28
C ALA A 41 2.72 4.11 11.69
N PHE A 42 1.54 3.50 11.80
CA PHE A 42 0.83 3.24 13.06
C PHE A 42 0.86 1.75 13.48
N ASP A 43 1.73 0.93 12.88
CA ASP A 43 1.87 -0.51 13.13
C ASP A 43 0.56 -1.31 12.94
N ARG A 44 -0.34 -0.80 12.10
CA ARG A 44 -1.59 -1.44 11.69
C ARG A 44 -1.31 -2.42 10.55
N ARG A 45 -0.60 -3.50 10.88
CA ARG A 45 -0.02 -4.46 9.94
C ARG A 45 -1.04 -5.04 8.96
N ASP A 46 -2.20 -5.48 9.44
CA ASP A 46 -3.22 -6.11 8.60
C ASP A 46 -3.92 -5.12 7.65
N GLU A 47 -4.18 -3.89 8.10
CA GLU A 47 -4.69 -2.83 7.23
C GLU A 47 -3.67 -2.45 6.15
N ALA A 48 -2.39 -2.31 6.54
CA ALA A 48 -1.31 -2.00 5.60
C ALA A 48 -1.16 -3.08 4.53
N LEU A 49 -1.16 -4.36 4.94
CA LEU A 49 -1.05 -5.49 4.02
C LEU A 49 -2.23 -5.59 3.07
N ARG A 50 -3.47 -5.42 3.57
CA ARG A 50 -4.66 -5.40 2.70
C ARG A 50 -4.57 -4.30 1.64
N ALA A 51 -4.12 -3.10 2.02
CA ALA A 51 -3.95 -2.00 1.08
C ALA A 51 -2.86 -2.31 0.03
N ILE A 52 -1.74 -2.91 0.44
CA ILE A 52 -0.65 -3.32 -0.47
C ILE A 52 -1.12 -4.40 -1.46
N GLU A 53 -1.82 -5.43 -0.99
CA GLU A 53 -2.36 -6.49 -1.83
C GLU A 53 -3.31 -5.92 -2.90
N GLN A 54 -4.23 -5.03 -2.49
CA GLN A 54 -5.14 -4.37 -3.42
C GLN A 54 -4.39 -3.48 -4.42
N ALA A 55 -3.40 -2.71 -3.97
CA ALA A 55 -2.59 -1.86 -4.83
C ALA A 55 -1.79 -2.69 -5.86
N ALA A 56 -1.31 -3.87 -5.48
CA ALA A 56 -0.56 -4.77 -6.35
C ALA A 56 -1.39 -5.41 -7.47
N GLU A 57 -2.72 -5.44 -7.35
CA GLU A 57 -3.61 -5.83 -8.46
C GLU A 57 -3.83 -4.69 -9.48
N LEU A 58 -3.45 -3.47 -9.15
CA LEU A 58 -3.58 -2.28 -9.98
C LEU A 58 -2.23 -1.96 -10.66
N PRO A 59 -2.11 -0.92 -11.51
CA PRO A 59 -0.87 -0.62 -12.23
C PRO A 59 0.15 0.11 -11.34
N LEU A 60 0.39 -0.43 -10.13
CA LEU A 60 1.47 0.01 -9.26
C LEU A 60 2.82 -0.50 -9.79
N ILE A 61 3.77 0.41 -9.95
CA ILE A 61 5.13 0.14 -10.44
C ILE A 61 6.23 0.59 -9.47
N ASP A 62 5.86 1.29 -8.39
CA ASP A 62 6.83 1.87 -7.46
C ASP A 62 7.42 0.80 -6.53
N LEU A 63 8.38 0.04 -7.07
CA LEU A 63 9.11 -0.98 -6.33
C LEU A 63 10.04 -0.36 -5.28
N SER A 64 10.59 0.84 -5.56
CA SER A 64 11.47 1.53 -4.61
C SER A 64 10.72 1.91 -3.34
N TRP A 65 9.47 2.39 -3.47
CA TRP A 65 8.61 2.67 -2.32
C TRP A 65 8.36 1.41 -1.47
N LEU A 66 7.97 0.28 -2.09
CA LEU A 66 7.80 -0.98 -1.35
C LEU A 66 9.06 -1.37 -0.57
N ASP A 67 10.23 -1.26 -1.22
CA ASP A 67 11.49 -1.72 -0.65
C ASP A 67 12.07 -0.78 0.42
N ARG A 68 11.77 0.52 0.33
CA ARG A 68 12.49 1.54 1.10
C ARG A 68 11.61 2.40 2.00
N CYS A 69 10.29 2.43 1.83
CA CYS A 69 9.39 3.21 2.68
C CYS A 69 9.49 2.73 4.15
N PRO A 70 9.96 3.57 5.09
CA PRO A 70 10.16 3.15 6.49
C PRO A 70 8.86 2.69 7.16
N SER A 71 7.73 3.31 6.82
CA SER A 71 6.41 2.95 7.35
C SER A 71 6.01 1.51 7.02
N LEU A 72 6.52 0.95 5.92
CA LEU A 72 6.23 -0.43 5.53
C LEU A 72 7.17 -1.46 6.17
N ALA A 73 8.19 -1.03 6.94
CA ALA A 73 9.16 -1.95 7.53
C ALA A 73 8.50 -3.03 8.40
N CYS A 74 7.40 -2.70 9.08
CA CYS A 74 6.63 -3.61 9.94
C CYS A 74 5.95 -4.76 9.19
N VAL A 75 5.86 -4.73 7.86
CA VAL A 75 5.14 -5.75 7.06
C VAL A 75 6.01 -6.48 6.04
N ARG A 76 7.31 -6.12 5.90
CA ARG A 76 8.18 -6.66 4.84
C ARG A 76 8.47 -8.16 4.96
N ASP A 77 8.38 -8.71 6.16
CA ASP A 77 8.59 -10.13 6.45
C ASP A 77 7.34 -10.99 6.21
N ASP A 78 6.18 -10.37 6.00
CA ASP A 78 4.92 -11.07 5.77
C ASP A 78 4.85 -11.68 4.36
N PRO A 79 4.46 -12.96 4.20
CA PRO A 79 4.31 -13.60 2.89
C PRO A 79 3.37 -12.86 1.92
N ARG A 80 2.33 -12.16 2.43
CA ARG A 80 1.43 -11.32 1.62
C ARG A 80 2.19 -10.17 0.96
N PHE A 81 3.09 -9.53 1.70
CA PHE A 81 3.96 -8.48 1.18
C PHE A 81 4.87 -9.02 0.09
N VAL A 82 5.55 -10.15 0.32
CA VAL A 82 6.46 -10.77 -0.66
C VAL A 82 5.73 -11.08 -1.97
N LYS A 83 4.52 -11.62 -1.89
CA LYS A 83 3.68 -11.92 -3.06
C LYS A 83 3.27 -10.65 -3.81
N ALA A 84 2.83 -9.61 -3.10
CA ALA A 84 2.44 -8.33 -3.71
C ALA A 84 3.65 -7.63 -4.37
N ARG A 85 4.79 -7.62 -3.69
CA ARG A 85 6.06 -7.09 -4.20
C ARG A 85 6.49 -7.78 -5.48
N ALA A 86 6.37 -9.11 -5.57
CA ALA A 86 6.72 -9.86 -6.79
C ALA A 86 5.90 -9.40 -8.01
N LYS A 87 4.60 -9.10 -7.83
CA LYS A 87 3.75 -8.56 -8.91
C LYS A 87 4.22 -7.18 -9.37
N VAL A 88 4.50 -6.29 -8.42
CA VAL A 88 4.97 -4.93 -8.71
C VAL A 88 6.35 -4.96 -9.38
N ALA A 89 7.26 -5.83 -8.92
CA ALA A 89 8.58 -6.00 -9.52
C ALA A 89 8.51 -6.48 -10.96
N ALA A 90 7.64 -7.45 -11.27
CA ALA A 90 7.43 -7.92 -12.63
C ALA A 90 6.92 -6.80 -13.55
N ARG A 91 5.96 -6.00 -13.08
CA ARG A 91 5.48 -4.82 -13.82
C ARG A 91 6.56 -3.75 -14.01
N ALA A 92 7.30 -3.42 -12.97
CA ALA A 92 8.37 -2.42 -13.03
C ALA A 92 9.47 -2.84 -14.02
N ALA A 93 9.84 -4.12 -14.05
CA ALA A 93 10.81 -4.66 -15.02
C ALA A 93 10.31 -4.51 -16.46
N ALA A 94 9.01 -4.71 -16.71
CA ALA A 94 8.43 -4.58 -18.06
C ALA A 94 8.39 -3.14 -18.60
N VAL A 95 8.53 -2.11 -17.75
CA VAL A 95 8.60 -0.71 -18.19
C VAL A 95 9.96 -0.38 -18.82
N TRP A 96 11.02 -1.04 -18.37
CA TRP A 96 12.41 -0.76 -18.78
C TRP A 96 12.98 -1.81 -19.75
N ALA A 97 12.16 -2.75 -20.20
CA ALA A 97 12.51 -3.74 -21.22
C ALA A 97 12.32 -3.15 -22.62
#